data_AF-A0A3D4D6U2-F1
#
_entry.id   AF-A0A3D4D6U2-F1
#
_cell.length_a   1.000
_cell.length_b   1.000
_cell.length_c   1.000
_cell.angle_alpha   90.00
_cell.angle_beta   90.00
_cell.angle_gamma   90.00
#
_symmetry.space_group_name_H-M   'P 1'
#
loop_
_entity.id
_entity.type
_entity.pdbx_description
1 polymer ?
#
loop_
_entity_poly.entity_id
_entity_poly.type
_entity_poly.pdbx_seq_one_letter_code
_entity_poly.pdbx_strand_id
1 'polypeptide(L)'
;MIMMSAVLSNPNHPEYGVATIPFPIPHDQYTYCMELLKALEIGDAVKADCKVVAVDSFFSVLKRTEMLTVNVEELNYLAKRLDSFDTGEAAQFQAMAHKLELFELKDLINLTFCCQQATVITDFSDLAAIGRDHYMNLHGGSASVDELNKLDGKETARQLIESGGGTITPYGVVYDNGMKLEQVYDGRFFPCYYFKPNVITVAVTSKAEPEDTEHITWLFFPMVQEEIDRALLRGGITDPADVRLRLEDSQLPNEVDVLLDMEYETLSDLNELAEATDGLSKADMEKLGAVVMLAKPKSAAQIKNLAESLDLFDLAPGAHTPQEYGKYMIQQSGRFEYDENLDAFYDYEKYGTERMNAEDGMFTDRGYIAYKGYYSMEEVMNGSQSSRMVMGGLSR
;
A
#
# COMPACT_ATOMS: atom_id res chain seq x y z
N MET A 1 15.62 -3.57 0.44
CA MET A 1 14.88 -4.78 0.05
C MET A 1 15.74 -5.99 0.37
N ILE A 2 15.34 -6.74 1.37
CA ILE A 2 15.94 -8.02 1.75
C ILE A 2 15.46 -9.05 0.73
N MET A 3 16.39 -9.68 0.03
CA MET A 3 16.07 -10.74 -0.92
C MET A 3 15.75 -12.02 -0.13
N MET A 4 14.52 -12.51 -0.29
CA MET A 4 14.11 -13.82 0.21
C MET A 4 13.56 -14.65 -0.94
N SER A 5 13.87 -15.94 -0.98
CA SER A 5 13.21 -16.89 -1.87
C SER A 5 13.03 -18.22 -1.18
N ALA A 6 12.01 -18.97 -1.58
CA ALA A 6 11.81 -20.34 -1.11
C ALA A 6 11.65 -21.29 -2.28
N VAL A 7 12.23 -22.47 -2.14
CA VAL A 7 12.00 -23.61 -3.03
C VAL A 7 10.86 -24.42 -2.44
N LEU A 8 9.75 -24.52 -3.16
CA LEU A 8 8.51 -25.14 -2.72
C LEU A 8 8.21 -26.39 -3.55
N SER A 9 7.67 -27.42 -2.91
CA SER A 9 7.27 -28.67 -3.57
C SER A 9 5.93 -29.18 -3.05
N ASN A 10 5.30 -30.09 -3.80
CA ASN A 10 4.15 -30.82 -3.30
C ASN A 10 4.60 -31.85 -2.24
N PRO A 11 4.05 -31.85 -1.01
CA PRO A 11 4.43 -32.82 0.02
C PRO A 11 4.02 -34.26 -0.32
N ASN A 12 2.94 -34.43 -1.09
CA ASN A 12 2.36 -35.73 -1.44
C ASN A 12 2.86 -36.25 -2.81
N HIS A 13 3.29 -35.33 -3.69
CA HIS A 13 3.79 -35.63 -5.03
C HIS A 13 5.18 -35.01 -5.30
N PRO A 14 6.25 -35.45 -4.60
CA PRO A 14 7.60 -34.93 -4.82
C PRO A 14 8.10 -35.05 -6.26
N GLU A 15 7.56 -35.99 -7.03
CA GLU A 15 7.86 -36.22 -8.44
C GLU A 15 7.44 -35.09 -9.38
N TYR A 16 6.54 -34.19 -8.95
CA TYR A 16 6.12 -33.03 -9.73
C TYR A 16 7.22 -31.96 -9.83
N GLY A 17 8.28 -32.08 -9.02
CA GLY A 17 9.41 -31.16 -9.01
C GLY A 17 9.25 -30.05 -7.98
N VAL A 18 9.87 -28.90 -8.25
CA VAL A 18 9.93 -27.76 -7.33
C VAL A 18 9.71 -26.45 -8.07
N ALA A 19 9.20 -25.44 -7.37
CA ALA A 19 9.12 -24.07 -7.84
C ALA A 19 9.93 -23.17 -6.90
N THR A 20 10.74 -22.27 -7.47
CA THR A 20 11.45 -21.24 -6.69
C THR A 20 10.65 -19.95 -6.77
N ILE A 21 10.13 -19.51 -5.63
CA ILE A 21 9.28 -18.32 -5.54
C ILE A 21 10.04 -17.20 -4.81
N PRO A 22 10.16 -15.99 -5.40
CA PRO A 22 10.71 -14.84 -4.72
C PRO A 22 9.70 -14.27 -3.72
N PHE A 23 10.20 -13.79 -2.58
CA PHE A 23 9.40 -13.15 -1.54
C PHE A 23 10.05 -11.83 -1.09
N PRO A 24 9.26 -10.77 -0.80
CA PRO A 24 7.85 -10.63 -1.15
C PRO A 24 7.60 -10.81 -2.65
N ILE A 25 6.49 -11.44 -3.02
CA ILE A 25 6.16 -11.70 -4.42
C ILE A 25 5.96 -10.35 -5.13
N PRO A 26 6.71 -10.03 -6.20
CA PRO A 26 6.50 -8.80 -6.96
C PRO A 26 5.10 -8.77 -7.58
N HIS A 27 4.45 -7.60 -7.57
CA HIS A 27 3.09 -7.42 -8.06
C HIS A 27 2.94 -7.89 -9.53
N ASP A 28 3.89 -7.53 -10.38
CA ASP A 28 3.94 -7.92 -11.80
C ASP A 28 4.24 -9.40 -12.04
N GLN A 29 4.67 -10.14 -11.00
CA GLN A 29 5.01 -11.55 -11.06
C GLN A 29 4.05 -12.43 -10.24
N TYR A 30 3.06 -11.83 -9.58
CA TYR A 30 2.17 -12.57 -8.68
C TYR A 30 1.46 -13.71 -9.40
N THR A 31 0.81 -13.42 -10.54
CA THR A 31 0.12 -14.43 -11.35
C THR A 31 1.06 -15.53 -11.84
N TYR A 32 2.22 -15.15 -12.37
CA TYR A 32 3.22 -16.12 -12.81
C TYR A 32 3.67 -17.06 -11.67
N CYS A 33 3.90 -16.52 -10.46
CA CYS A 33 4.28 -17.32 -9.30
C CYS A 33 3.16 -18.28 -8.88
N MET A 34 1.90 -17.84 -8.91
CA MET A 34 0.75 -18.71 -8.61
C MET A 34 0.55 -19.80 -9.65
N GLU A 35 0.78 -19.51 -10.94
CA GLU A 35 0.75 -20.51 -12.01
C GLU A 35 1.82 -21.61 -11.83
N LEU A 36 3.04 -21.23 -11.41
CA LEU A 36 4.10 -22.20 -11.09
C LEU A 36 3.70 -23.14 -9.94
N LEU A 37 3.08 -22.62 -8.89
CA LEU A 37 2.62 -23.42 -7.75
C LEU A 37 1.44 -24.31 -8.14
N LYS A 38 0.51 -23.77 -8.92
CA LYS A 38 -0.65 -24.52 -9.44
C LYS A 38 -0.23 -25.69 -10.32
N ALA A 39 0.84 -25.54 -11.12
CA ALA A 39 1.39 -26.64 -11.93
C ALA A 39 1.94 -27.80 -11.08
N LEU A 40 2.27 -27.54 -9.81
CA LEU A 40 2.68 -28.54 -8.82
C LEU A 40 1.52 -29.01 -7.92
N GLU A 41 0.28 -28.59 -8.21
CA GLU A 41 -0.91 -28.85 -7.39
C GLU A 41 -0.79 -28.37 -5.94
N ILE A 42 -0.13 -27.22 -5.72
CA ILE A 42 0.00 -26.52 -4.44
C ILE A 42 -0.31 -25.03 -4.60
N GLY A 43 -0.22 -24.27 -3.50
CA GLY A 43 -0.48 -22.83 -3.49
C GLY A 43 -1.94 -22.49 -3.22
N ASP A 44 -2.66 -23.33 -2.49
CA ASP A 44 -3.99 -23.01 -1.98
C ASP A 44 -3.96 -21.71 -1.14
N ALA A 45 -4.98 -20.86 -1.28
CA ALA A 45 -5.04 -19.56 -0.61
C ALA A 45 -5.22 -19.68 0.93
N VAL A 46 -5.67 -20.85 1.42
CA VAL A 46 -5.98 -21.09 2.83
C VAL A 46 -5.11 -22.20 3.43
N LYS A 47 -4.85 -23.27 2.69
CA LYS A 47 -4.15 -24.43 3.23
C LYS A 47 -2.64 -24.23 3.28
N ALA A 48 -2.01 -24.87 4.26
CA ALA A 48 -0.58 -25.06 4.28
C ALA A 48 -0.21 -26.30 3.43
N ASP A 49 -0.15 -26.13 2.12
CA ASP A 49 0.08 -27.22 1.15
C ASP A 49 1.47 -27.15 0.48
N CYS A 50 2.24 -26.09 0.72
CA CYS A 50 3.56 -25.91 0.12
C CYS A 50 4.64 -26.47 1.06
N LYS A 51 5.30 -27.56 0.69
CA LYS A 51 6.46 -28.04 1.44
C LYS A 51 7.68 -27.18 1.13
N VAL A 52 8.29 -26.61 2.16
CA VAL A 52 9.53 -25.83 2.03
C VAL A 52 10.71 -26.78 1.87
N VAL A 53 11.34 -26.80 0.70
CA VAL A 53 12.54 -27.59 0.43
C VAL A 53 13.79 -26.86 0.90
N ALA A 54 13.85 -25.55 0.63
CA ALA A 54 14.95 -24.68 1.03
C ALA A 54 14.45 -23.24 1.14
N VAL A 55 15.04 -22.48 2.06
CA VAL A 55 14.85 -21.02 2.15
C VAL A 55 16.20 -20.33 1.98
N ASP A 56 16.26 -19.39 1.03
CA ASP A 56 17.37 -18.47 0.89
C ASP A 56 16.95 -17.09 1.37
N SER A 57 17.52 -16.64 2.48
CA SER A 57 17.15 -15.39 3.14
C SER A 57 18.27 -14.92 4.07
N PHE A 58 18.36 -13.60 4.27
CA PHE A 58 19.16 -13.00 5.35
C PHE A 58 18.74 -13.53 6.74
N PHE A 59 17.46 -13.86 6.91
CA PHE A 59 16.91 -14.37 8.15
C PHE A 59 17.15 -15.88 8.28
N SER A 60 18.34 -16.29 8.70
CA SER A 60 18.69 -17.72 8.78
C SER A 60 17.82 -18.51 9.76
N VAL A 61 17.10 -17.84 10.67
CA VAL A 61 16.12 -18.48 11.56
C VAL A 61 14.99 -19.15 10.76
N LEU A 62 14.67 -18.63 9.57
CA LEU A 62 13.65 -19.19 8.68
C LEU A 62 14.04 -20.55 8.12
N LYS A 63 15.30 -20.98 8.20
CA LYS A 63 15.67 -22.37 7.84
C LYS A 63 14.94 -23.41 8.69
N ARG A 64 14.39 -23.03 9.85
CA ARG A 64 13.53 -23.91 10.66
C ARG A 64 12.20 -24.26 9.98
N THR A 65 11.79 -23.52 8.95
CA THR A 65 10.61 -23.87 8.16
C THR A 65 10.90 -24.92 7.10
N GLU A 66 12.17 -25.22 6.80
CA GLU A 66 12.53 -26.30 5.87
C GLU A 66 11.93 -27.63 6.35
N MET A 67 11.41 -28.39 5.38
CA MET A 67 10.66 -29.63 5.55
C MET A 67 9.25 -29.48 6.14
N LEU A 68 8.84 -28.29 6.57
CA LEU A 68 7.46 -28.02 6.97
C LEU A 68 6.59 -27.70 5.75
N THR A 69 5.30 -27.93 5.90
CA THR A 69 4.27 -27.44 4.98
C THR A 69 3.77 -26.09 5.46
N VAL A 70 3.76 -25.10 4.57
CA VAL A 70 3.39 -23.73 4.87
C VAL A 70 2.33 -23.23 3.89
N ASN A 71 1.59 -22.19 4.29
CA ASN A 71 0.75 -21.45 3.36
C ASN A 71 1.59 -20.39 2.65
N VAL A 72 1.47 -20.29 1.33
CA VAL A 72 2.27 -19.36 0.52
C VAL A 72 1.94 -17.90 0.79
N GLU A 73 0.67 -17.58 1.10
CA GLU A 73 0.25 -16.20 1.40
C GLU A 73 0.80 -15.75 2.77
N GLU A 74 0.82 -16.65 3.76
CA GLU A 74 1.46 -16.37 5.05
C GLU A 74 2.97 -16.12 4.89
N LEU A 75 3.64 -16.91 4.05
CA LEU A 75 5.06 -16.71 3.78
C LEU A 75 5.31 -15.37 3.07
N ASN A 76 4.43 -15.00 2.14
CA ASN A 76 4.46 -13.71 1.46
C ASN A 76 4.21 -12.54 2.44
N TYR A 77 3.22 -12.66 3.33
CA TYR A 77 2.95 -11.66 4.35
C TYR A 77 4.12 -11.49 5.33
N LEU A 78 4.68 -12.60 5.81
CA LEU A 78 5.86 -12.59 6.67
C LEU A 78 7.04 -11.89 5.99
N ALA A 79 7.31 -12.21 4.72
CA ALA A 79 8.37 -11.56 3.97
C ALA A 79 8.13 -10.04 3.82
N LYS A 80 6.88 -9.61 3.57
CA LYS A 80 6.52 -8.18 3.50
C LYS A 80 6.85 -7.48 4.82
N ARG A 81 6.51 -8.10 5.97
CA ARG A 81 6.83 -7.58 7.32
C ARG A 81 8.34 -7.49 7.56
N LEU A 82 9.08 -8.54 7.19
CA LEU A 82 10.52 -8.61 7.42
C LEU A 82 11.32 -7.66 6.52
N ASP A 83 10.80 -7.30 5.34
CA ASP A 83 11.49 -6.36 4.43
C ASP A 83 11.59 -4.94 5.00
N SER A 84 10.69 -4.55 5.91
CA SER A 84 10.76 -3.25 6.59
C SER A 84 11.74 -3.20 7.76
N PHE A 85 12.30 -4.34 8.17
CA PHE A 85 13.16 -4.40 9.35
C PHE A 85 14.56 -3.86 9.07
N ASP A 86 15.05 -3.04 9.99
CA ASP A 86 16.48 -2.73 10.03
C ASP A 86 17.32 -3.89 10.61
N THR A 87 18.64 -3.71 10.70
CA THR A 87 19.54 -4.76 11.21
C THR A 87 19.31 -5.10 12.68
N GLY A 88 18.88 -4.13 13.50
CA GLY A 88 18.57 -4.33 14.91
C GLY A 88 17.27 -5.10 15.09
N GLU A 89 16.22 -4.70 14.36
CA GLU A 89 14.94 -5.40 14.33
C GLU A 89 15.07 -6.83 13.81
N ALA A 90 15.91 -7.05 12.80
CA ALA A 90 16.22 -8.38 12.31
C ALA A 90 16.96 -9.25 13.34
N ALA A 91 17.84 -8.66 14.16
CA ALA A 91 18.49 -9.38 15.26
C ALA A 91 17.49 -9.73 16.37
N GLN A 92 16.61 -8.79 16.74
CA GLN A 92 15.51 -8.98 17.69
C GLN A 92 14.59 -10.13 17.27
N PHE A 93 14.12 -10.11 16.02
CA PHE A 93 13.28 -11.18 15.45
C PHE A 93 13.96 -12.54 15.51
N GLN A 94 15.19 -12.65 14.99
CA GLN A 94 15.88 -13.94 14.90
C GLN A 94 16.22 -14.51 16.27
N ALA A 95 16.69 -13.67 17.21
CA ALA A 95 17.02 -14.11 18.55
C ALA A 95 15.78 -14.53 19.34
N MET A 96 14.66 -13.80 19.21
CA MET A 96 13.41 -14.18 19.88
C MET A 96 12.76 -15.42 19.26
N ALA A 97 12.73 -15.54 17.94
CA ALA A 97 12.27 -16.76 17.27
C ALA A 97 13.12 -17.97 17.67
N HIS A 98 14.44 -17.79 17.84
CA HIS A 98 15.30 -18.84 18.35
C HIS A 98 14.98 -19.21 19.80
N LYS A 99 14.96 -18.22 20.70
CA LYS A 99 14.72 -18.38 22.15
C LYS A 99 13.38 -19.05 22.46
N LEU A 100 12.33 -18.65 21.73
CA LEU A 100 10.98 -19.16 21.90
C LEU A 100 10.71 -20.44 21.10
N GLU A 101 11.71 -20.94 20.36
CA GLU A 101 11.60 -22.13 19.51
C GLU A 101 10.47 -22.05 18.46
N LEU A 102 10.22 -20.85 17.92
CA LEU A 102 9.16 -20.64 16.92
C LEU A 102 9.58 -21.18 15.55
N PHE A 103 8.65 -21.85 14.88
CA PHE A 103 8.80 -22.37 13.51
C PHE A 103 7.51 -22.32 12.67
N GLU A 104 6.34 -22.13 13.29
CA GLU A 104 5.07 -21.95 12.56
C GLU A 104 4.95 -20.52 12.02
N LEU A 105 4.47 -20.36 10.78
CA LEU A 105 4.37 -19.04 10.16
C LEU A 105 3.45 -18.09 10.93
N LYS A 106 2.36 -18.59 11.52
CA LYS A 106 1.48 -17.80 12.39
C LYS A 106 2.25 -17.13 13.52
N ASP A 107 3.05 -17.88 14.27
CA ASP A 107 3.82 -17.36 15.39
C ASP A 107 4.97 -16.46 14.95
N LEU A 108 5.61 -16.76 13.82
CA LEU A 108 6.62 -15.89 13.23
C LEU A 108 6.01 -14.55 12.79
N ILE A 109 4.84 -14.55 12.15
CA ILE A 109 4.09 -13.34 11.80
C ILE A 109 3.77 -12.53 13.06
N ASN A 110 3.20 -13.18 14.07
CA ASN A 110 2.89 -12.55 15.36
C ASN A 110 4.11 -11.94 16.03
N LEU A 111 5.26 -12.61 15.96
CA LEU A 111 6.52 -12.10 16.50
C LEU A 111 6.94 -10.78 15.83
N THR A 112 6.63 -10.59 14.54
CA THR A 112 6.98 -9.33 13.84
C THR A 112 6.29 -8.09 14.41
N PHE A 113 5.26 -8.24 15.25
CA PHE A 113 4.54 -7.12 15.87
C PHE A 113 5.08 -6.74 17.25
N CYS A 114 5.88 -7.60 17.89
CA CYS A 114 6.35 -7.35 19.25
C CYS A 114 7.86 -7.58 19.46
N CYS A 115 8.60 -8.08 18.47
CA CYS A 115 10.02 -8.38 18.63
C CYS A 115 10.88 -7.16 18.99
N GLN A 116 10.45 -5.95 18.60
CA GLN A 116 11.12 -4.68 18.90
C GLN A 116 11.20 -4.35 20.40
N GLN A 117 10.38 -5.00 21.23
CA GLN A 117 10.42 -4.84 22.68
C GLN A 117 11.62 -5.56 23.31
N ALA A 118 12.17 -6.58 22.64
CA ALA A 118 13.36 -7.29 23.11
C ALA A 118 14.61 -6.44 22.89
N THR A 119 15.65 -6.66 23.69
CA THR A 119 16.98 -6.10 23.44
C THR A 119 17.93 -7.22 23.04
N VAL A 120 18.63 -7.08 21.91
CA VAL A 120 19.63 -8.03 21.45
C VAL A 120 20.98 -7.36 21.35
N ILE A 121 21.96 -7.88 22.09
CA ILE A 121 23.34 -7.45 21.98
C ILE A 121 24.06 -8.37 21.00
N THR A 122 24.42 -7.84 19.83
CA THR A 122 25.18 -8.54 18.78
C THR A 122 26.67 -8.21 18.82
N ASP A 123 27.02 -7.02 19.31
CA ASP A 123 28.39 -6.55 19.51
C ASP A 123 28.52 -5.88 20.88
N PHE A 124 29.57 -6.24 21.62
CA PHE A 124 29.88 -5.72 22.96
C PHE A 124 30.92 -4.59 22.94
N SER A 125 31.33 -4.10 21.76
CA SER A 125 32.38 -3.07 21.62
C SER A 125 31.98 -1.69 22.15
N ASP A 126 30.70 -1.33 22.10
CA ASP A 126 30.17 -0.05 22.56
C ASP A 126 29.02 -0.20 23.57
N LEU A 127 29.37 -0.20 24.85
CA LEU A 127 28.38 -0.25 25.94
C LEU A 127 27.44 0.97 25.96
N ALA A 128 27.88 2.15 25.50
CA ALA A 128 27.00 3.32 25.52
C ALA A 128 25.87 3.17 24.50
N ALA A 129 26.19 2.65 23.30
CA ALA A 129 25.20 2.31 22.27
C ALA A 129 24.22 1.24 22.76
N ILE A 130 24.72 0.14 23.36
CA ILE A 130 23.88 -0.91 23.93
C ILE A 130 22.86 -0.35 24.92
N GLY A 131 23.29 0.50 25.86
CA GLY A 131 22.37 1.05 26.86
C GLY A 131 21.36 2.02 26.27
N ARG A 132 21.76 2.77 25.24
CA ARG A 132 20.84 3.63 24.48
C ARG A 132 19.78 2.80 23.76
N ASP A 133 20.17 1.75 23.05
CA ASP A 133 19.24 0.89 22.31
C ASP A 133 18.32 0.15 23.28
N HIS A 134 18.86 -0.37 24.38
CA HIS A 134 18.06 -0.97 25.45
C HIS A 134 17.01 0.00 25.98
N TYR A 135 17.40 1.24 26.28
CA TYR A 135 16.48 2.27 26.75
C TYR A 135 15.39 2.54 25.72
N MET A 136 15.73 2.70 24.43
CA MET A 136 14.76 2.91 23.36
C MET A 136 13.75 1.77 23.26
N ASN A 137 14.21 0.51 23.33
CA ASN A 137 13.34 -0.67 23.27
C ASN A 137 12.33 -0.71 24.43
N LEU A 138 12.74 -0.33 25.64
CA LEU A 138 11.84 -0.24 26.80
C LEU A 138 10.78 0.87 26.68
N HIS A 139 10.99 1.86 25.81
CA HIS A 139 10.12 3.01 25.62
C HIS A 139 9.44 3.02 24.23
N GLY A 140 9.29 1.83 23.63
CA GLY A 140 8.56 1.67 22.36
C GLY A 140 9.25 2.35 21.17
N GLY A 141 10.58 2.47 21.20
CA GLY A 141 11.35 3.11 20.13
C GLY A 141 11.29 4.64 20.15
N SER A 142 10.81 5.25 21.24
CA SER A 142 10.68 6.71 21.35
C SER A 142 11.32 7.25 22.63
N ALA A 143 12.06 8.35 22.49
CA ALA A 143 12.57 9.14 23.60
C ALA A 143 12.90 10.55 23.12
N SER A 144 12.82 11.53 24.01
CA SER A 144 13.26 12.90 23.69
C SER A 144 14.78 12.98 23.57
N VAL A 145 15.26 13.94 22.79
CA VAL A 145 16.71 14.23 22.66
C VAL A 145 17.33 14.54 24.03
N ASP A 146 16.59 15.24 24.90
CA ASP A 146 17.06 15.59 26.24
C ASP A 146 17.18 14.38 27.16
N GLU A 147 16.26 13.42 27.09
CA GLU A 147 16.35 12.15 27.84
C GLU A 147 17.56 11.36 27.40
N LEU A 148 17.74 11.20 26.08
CA LEU A 148 18.86 10.45 25.52
C LEU A 148 20.22 11.09 25.78
N ASN A 149 20.30 12.43 25.84
CA ASN A 149 21.53 13.14 26.19
C ASN A 149 21.89 13.01 27.68
N LYS A 150 20.89 12.78 28.55
CA LYS A 150 21.10 12.59 29.99
C LYS A 150 21.31 11.12 30.36
N LEU A 151 20.99 10.19 29.48
CA LEU A 151 21.13 8.75 29.69
C LEU A 151 22.60 8.37 29.86
N ASP A 152 22.92 7.72 30.98
CA ASP A 152 24.21 7.01 31.11
C ASP A 152 24.11 5.64 30.44
N GLY A 153 24.31 5.61 29.12
CA GLY A 153 24.20 4.38 28.34
C GLY A 153 25.17 3.27 28.82
N LYS A 154 26.36 3.62 29.32
CA LYS A 154 27.31 2.60 29.80
C LYS A 154 26.81 1.93 31.07
N GLU A 155 26.29 2.71 32.01
CA GLU A 155 25.71 2.17 33.23
C GLU A 155 24.44 1.35 32.93
N THR A 156 23.56 1.85 32.05
CA THR A 156 22.37 1.11 31.61
C THR A 156 22.74 -0.25 30.97
N ALA A 157 23.75 -0.29 30.10
CA ALA A 157 24.21 -1.55 29.52
C ALA A 157 24.81 -2.51 30.56
N ARG A 158 25.57 -1.99 31.53
CA ARG A 158 26.11 -2.82 32.62
C ARG A 158 24.99 -3.43 33.45
N GLN A 159 24.01 -2.64 33.85
CA GLN A 159 22.85 -3.15 34.61
C GLN A 159 22.08 -4.22 33.83
N LEU A 160 21.87 -4.02 32.53
CA LEU A 160 21.28 -5.03 31.66
C LEU A 160 22.09 -6.33 31.68
N ILE A 161 23.40 -6.24 31.46
CA ILE A 161 24.29 -7.42 31.40
C ILE A 161 24.36 -8.13 32.76
N GLU A 162 24.51 -7.38 33.85
CA GLU A 162 24.62 -7.88 35.21
C GLU A 162 23.30 -8.47 35.76
N SER A 163 22.15 -8.11 35.17
CA SER A 163 20.85 -8.68 35.54
C SER A 163 20.78 -10.20 35.39
N GLY A 164 21.63 -10.78 34.52
CA GLY A 164 21.64 -12.21 34.23
C GLY A 164 20.43 -12.72 33.44
N GLY A 165 19.54 -11.83 32.97
CA GLY A 165 18.33 -12.19 32.20
C GLY A 165 18.58 -12.52 30.73
N GLY A 166 19.82 -12.39 30.25
CA GLY A 166 20.19 -12.58 28.85
C GLY A 166 20.23 -14.06 28.46
N THR A 167 19.65 -14.40 27.30
CA THR A 167 19.74 -15.73 26.69
C THR A 167 20.69 -15.69 25.50
N ILE A 168 21.71 -16.55 25.49
CA ILE A 168 22.66 -16.66 24.38
C ILE A 168 21.99 -17.40 23.22
N THR A 169 21.99 -16.79 22.04
CA THR A 169 21.50 -17.39 20.80
C THR A 169 22.58 -17.27 19.70
N PRO A 170 22.44 -17.98 18.57
CA PRO A 170 23.30 -17.75 17.40
C PRO A 170 23.24 -16.31 16.84
N TYR A 171 22.24 -15.52 17.27
CA TYR A 171 21.96 -14.17 16.79
C TYR A 171 22.36 -13.07 17.78
N GLY A 172 23.03 -13.43 18.88
CA GLY A 172 23.40 -12.50 19.95
C GLY A 172 22.81 -12.89 21.31
N VAL A 173 22.99 -12.02 22.30
CA VAL A 173 22.44 -12.20 23.65
C VAL A 173 21.13 -11.41 23.74
N VAL A 174 20.02 -12.13 23.90
CA VAL A 174 18.68 -11.54 23.92
C VAL A 174 18.11 -11.42 25.32
N TYR A 175 17.54 -10.25 25.60
CA TYR A 175 16.78 -9.91 26.80
C TYR A 175 15.35 -9.64 26.33
N ASP A 176 14.40 -10.44 26.80
CA ASP A 176 13.01 -10.31 26.34
C ASP A 176 12.30 -9.06 26.89
N ASN A 177 12.83 -8.46 27.97
CA ASN A 177 12.25 -7.31 28.65
C ASN A 177 10.78 -7.51 29.08
N GLY A 178 10.37 -8.75 29.32
CA GLY A 178 8.98 -9.09 29.63
C GLY A 178 8.02 -9.02 28.43
N MET A 179 8.55 -8.95 27.20
CA MET A 179 7.78 -9.05 25.97
C MET A 179 6.89 -10.28 25.96
N LYS A 180 5.69 -10.12 25.42
CA LYS A 180 4.73 -11.20 25.21
C LYS A 180 4.51 -11.39 23.71
N LEU A 181 4.40 -12.65 23.30
CA LEU A 181 3.99 -13.00 21.94
C LEU A 181 2.48 -12.77 21.80
N GLU A 182 2.09 -11.58 21.36
CA GLU A 182 0.70 -11.22 21.12
C GLU A 182 0.15 -11.92 19.87
N GLN A 183 -1.11 -12.36 19.93
CA GLN A 183 -1.76 -13.10 18.85
C GLN A 183 -2.57 -12.13 17.98
N VAL A 184 -1.87 -11.20 17.31
CA VAL A 184 -2.47 -10.18 16.44
C VAL A 184 -3.01 -10.81 15.15
N TYR A 185 -2.29 -11.78 14.60
CA TYR A 185 -2.71 -12.63 13.49
C TYR A 185 -3.27 -13.94 14.03
N ASP A 186 -4.51 -14.25 13.65
CA ASP A 186 -5.28 -15.39 14.12
C ASP A 186 -5.01 -16.69 13.34
N GLY A 187 -4.26 -16.63 12.24
CA GLY A 187 -4.03 -17.74 11.31
C GLY A 187 -4.91 -17.69 10.06
N ARG A 188 -5.70 -16.62 9.88
CA ARG A 188 -6.55 -16.45 8.70
C ARG A 188 -6.65 -15.02 8.21
N PHE A 189 -6.92 -14.04 9.06
CA PHE A 189 -7.12 -12.64 8.68
C PHE A 189 -5.85 -11.83 8.96
N PHE A 190 -5.09 -11.54 7.89
CA PHE A 190 -3.88 -10.72 8.02
C PHE A 190 -4.21 -9.35 8.61
N PRO A 191 -3.43 -8.88 9.62
CA PRO A 191 -3.52 -7.51 10.09
C PRO A 191 -3.23 -6.51 8.95
N CYS A 192 -3.88 -5.35 8.99
CA CYS A 192 -3.65 -4.28 8.01
C CYS A 192 -2.16 -3.90 7.99
N TYR A 193 -1.53 -3.99 6.82
CA TYR A 193 -0.11 -3.68 6.68
C TYR A 193 0.20 -3.08 5.30
N TYR A 194 0.54 -1.79 5.30
CA TYR A 194 0.93 -1.01 4.13
C TYR A 194 2.39 -1.30 3.74
N PHE A 195 2.61 -2.39 2.98
CA PHE A 195 3.95 -2.78 2.52
C PHE A 195 4.53 -1.79 1.50
N LYS A 196 3.70 -1.29 0.59
CA LYS A 196 4.04 -0.29 -0.43
C LYS A 196 2.93 0.76 -0.50
N PRO A 197 3.22 1.97 -1.03
CA PRO A 197 2.18 2.93 -1.35
C PRO A 197 1.12 2.30 -2.25
N ASN A 198 -0.14 2.59 -1.95
CA ASN A 198 -1.30 2.18 -2.72
C ASN A 198 -2.25 3.39 -2.83
N VAL A 199 -3.14 3.38 -3.81
CA VAL A 199 -4.04 4.51 -4.07
C VAL A 199 -5.28 4.42 -3.19
N ILE A 200 -5.88 3.23 -3.08
CA ILE A 200 -7.12 3.02 -2.30
C ILE A 200 -6.92 1.81 -1.39
N THR A 201 -7.29 1.95 -0.11
CA THR A 201 -7.35 0.83 0.85
C THR A 201 -8.79 0.56 1.21
N VAL A 202 -9.21 -0.70 1.05
CA VAL A 202 -10.58 -1.12 1.33
C VAL A 202 -10.57 -2.24 2.37
N ALA A 203 -11.40 -2.07 3.40
CA ALA A 203 -11.79 -3.15 4.29
C ALA A 203 -12.93 -3.93 3.65
N VAL A 204 -12.71 -5.22 3.42
CA VAL A 204 -13.71 -6.15 2.89
C VAL A 204 -14.17 -7.09 3.99
N THR A 205 -15.47 -7.11 4.25
CA THR A 205 -16.11 -8.02 5.22
C THR A 205 -17.25 -8.79 4.57
N SER A 206 -17.63 -9.92 5.15
CA SER A 206 -18.81 -10.67 4.70
C SER A 206 -20.09 -10.04 5.25
N LYS A 207 -21.10 -9.87 4.40
CA LYS A 207 -22.46 -9.48 4.79
C LYS A 207 -23.13 -10.49 5.72
N ALA A 208 -22.65 -11.74 5.75
CA ALA A 208 -23.13 -12.75 6.69
C ALA A 208 -22.66 -12.51 8.13
N GLU A 209 -21.65 -11.66 8.32
CA GLU A 209 -21.12 -11.29 9.63
C GLU A 209 -21.67 -9.93 10.12
N PRO A 210 -21.63 -9.70 11.45
CA PRO A 210 -21.93 -8.39 12.04
C PRO A 210 -21.12 -7.25 11.39
N GLU A 211 -21.68 -6.04 11.39
CA GLU A 211 -21.01 -4.86 10.81
C GLU A 211 -19.70 -4.48 11.52
N ASP A 212 -19.58 -4.81 12.80
CA ASP A 212 -18.42 -4.56 13.65
C ASP A 212 -17.43 -5.74 13.73
N THR A 213 -17.51 -6.69 12.79
CA THR A 213 -16.60 -7.83 12.76
C THR A 213 -15.13 -7.40 12.61
N GLU A 214 -14.24 -8.09 13.32
CA GLU A 214 -12.78 -7.94 13.19
C GLU A 214 -12.21 -8.80 12.05
N HIS A 215 -13.03 -9.66 11.42
CA HIS A 215 -12.66 -10.52 10.30
C HIS A 215 -12.57 -9.73 8.97
N ILE A 216 -11.61 -8.82 8.92
CA ILE A 216 -11.42 -7.92 7.78
C ILE A 216 -10.41 -8.52 6.81
N THR A 217 -10.79 -8.53 5.53
CA THR A 217 -9.86 -8.76 4.42
C THR A 217 -9.44 -7.41 3.86
N TRP A 218 -8.17 -7.05 4.05
CA TRP A 218 -7.62 -5.81 3.53
C TRP A 218 -7.20 -5.95 2.07
N LEU A 219 -7.64 -5.03 1.22
CA LEU A 219 -7.22 -4.89 -0.17
C LEU A 219 -6.56 -3.52 -0.38
N PHE A 220 -5.46 -3.51 -1.13
CA PHE A 220 -4.58 -2.36 -1.33
C PHE A 220 -4.46 -2.07 -2.83
N PHE A 221 -5.41 -1.33 -3.39
CA PHE A 221 -5.49 -1.10 -4.83
C PHE A 221 -4.44 -0.09 -5.32
N PRO A 222 -3.85 -0.30 -6.52
CA PRO A 222 -4.21 -1.35 -7.49
C PRO A 222 -3.63 -2.74 -7.16
N MET A 223 -4.40 -3.80 -7.45
CA MET A 223 -4.05 -5.21 -7.23
C MET A 223 -4.34 -6.03 -8.49
N VAL A 224 -3.53 -7.05 -8.76
CA VAL A 224 -3.87 -8.01 -9.83
C VAL A 224 -5.09 -8.83 -9.42
N GLN A 225 -5.96 -9.16 -10.38
CA GLN A 225 -7.22 -9.86 -10.11
C GLN A 225 -7.04 -11.16 -9.32
N GLU A 226 -6.00 -11.94 -9.63
CA GLU A 226 -5.73 -13.19 -8.92
C GLU A 226 -5.39 -12.97 -7.44
N GLU A 227 -4.73 -11.86 -7.08
CA GLU A 227 -4.44 -11.53 -5.67
C GLU A 227 -5.73 -11.13 -4.94
N ILE A 228 -6.63 -10.39 -5.60
CA ILE A 228 -7.96 -10.04 -5.08
C ILE A 228 -8.77 -11.31 -4.80
N ASP A 229 -8.91 -12.20 -5.78
CA ASP A 229 -9.72 -13.42 -5.67
C ASP A 229 -9.21 -14.32 -4.54
N ARG A 230 -7.88 -14.46 -4.41
CA ARG A 230 -7.25 -15.26 -3.36
C ARG A 230 -7.41 -14.63 -1.98
N ALA A 231 -7.33 -13.31 -1.87
CA ALA A 231 -7.59 -12.58 -0.62
C ALA A 231 -9.04 -12.79 -0.16
N LEU A 232 -10.02 -12.68 -1.05
CA LEU A 232 -11.44 -12.93 -0.76
C LEU A 232 -11.68 -14.38 -0.34
N LEU A 233 -11.09 -15.34 -1.06
CA LEU A 233 -11.19 -16.76 -0.74
C LEU A 233 -10.64 -17.05 0.68
N ARG A 234 -9.50 -16.44 1.04
CA ARG A 234 -8.95 -16.53 2.40
C ARG A 234 -9.90 -15.95 3.44
N GLY A 235 -10.52 -14.81 3.14
CA GLY A 235 -11.60 -14.20 3.93
C GLY A 235 -12.88 -15.05 4.03
N GLY A 236 -12.98 -16.15 3.27
CA GLY A 236 -14.17 -17.00 3.25
C GLY A 236 -15.31 -16.46 2.39
N ILE A 237 -15.03 -15.46 1.54
CA ILE A 237 -15.99 -14.85 0.63
C ILE A 237 -15.81 -15.51 -0.74
N THR A 238 -16.84 -16.22 -1.19
CA THR A 238 -16.81 -16.94 -2.49
C THR A 238 -17.74 -16.34 -3.53
N ASP A 239 -18.69 -15.50 -3.09
CA ASP A 239 -19.57 -14.71 -3.96
C ASP A 239 -19.29 -13.21 -3.73
N PRO A 240 -18.89 -12.45 -4.76
CA PRO A 240 -18.73 -11.00 -4.67
C PRO A 240 -19.97 -10.26 -4.17
N ALA A 241 -21.18 -10.80 -4.35
CA ALA A 241 -22.41 -10.20 -3.85
C ALA A 241 -22.48 -10.15 -2.31
N ASP A 242 -21.76 -11.04 -1.63
CA ASP A 242 -21.70 -11.13 -0.17
C ASP A 242 -20.69 -10.14 0.44
N VAL A 243 -20.00 -9.37 -0.38
CA VAL A 243 -19.02 -8.38 0.09
C VAL A 243 -19.72 -7.13 0.63
N ARG A 244 -19.27 -6.68 1.81
CA ARG A 244 -19.48 -5.33 2.34
C ARG A 244 -18.15 -4.58 2.30
N LEU A 245 -18.13 -3.43 1.65
CA LEU A 245 -16.95 -2.57 1.49
C LEU A 245 -16.98 -1.43 2.50
N ARG A 246 -15.79 -1.05 2.99
CA ARG A 246 -15.56 0.21 3.69
C ARG A 246 -14.24 0.81 3.23
N LEU A 247 -14.28 2.06 2.81
CA LEU A 247 -13.08 2.83 2.50
C LEU A 247 -12.33 3.10 3.80
N GLU A 248 -11.06 2.69 3.87
CA GLU A 248 -10.21 2.90 5.04
C GLU A 248 -9.25 4.08 4.83
N ASP A 249 -8.61 4.12 3.66
CA ASP A 249 -7.67 5.17 3.29
C ASP A 249 -7.66 5.36 1.77
N SER A 250 -7.29 6.56 1.33
CA SER A 250 -7.24 6.94 -0.08
C SER A 250 -6.21 8.05 -0.31
N GLN A 251 -5.47 7.95 -1.41
CA GLN A 251 -4.57 9.00 -1.92
C GLN A 251 -5.26 9.90 -2.96
N LEU A 252 -6.56 9.68 -3.20
CA LEU A 252 -7.37 10.48 -4.12
C LEU A 252 -7.69 11.85 -3.50
N PRO A 253 -8.09 12.84 -4.30
CA PRO A 253 -8.59 14.11 -3.79
C PRO A 253 -9.82 13.89 -2.90
N ASN A 254 -9.96 14.66 -1.82
CA ASN A 254 -11.13 14.60 -0.92
C ASN A 254 -12.47 14.69 -1.67
N GLU A 255 -12.52 15.44 -2.77
CA GLU A 255 -13.71 15.55 -3.63
C GLU A 255 -14.12 14.22 -4.26
N VAL A 256 -13.17 13.33 -4.51
CA VAL A 256 -13.40 11.97 -4.96
C VAL A 256 -13.89 11.11 -3.81
N ASP A 257 -13.19 11.12 -2.67
CA ASP A 257 -13.52 10.26 -1.52
C ASP A 257 -14.96 10.48 -1.01
N VAL A 258 -15.44 11.73 -1.03
CA VAL A 258 -16.82 12.07 -0.63
C VAL A 258 -17.88 11.51 -1.58
N LEU A 259 -17.54 11.28 -2.85
CA LEU A 259 -18.47 10.75 -3.86
C LEU A 259 -18.48 9.23 -3.93
N LEU A 260 -17.44 8.57 -3.43
CA LEU A 260 -17.36 7.11 -3.44
C LEU A 260 -18.32 6.52 -2.41
N ASP A 261 -19.45 6.00 -2.88
CA ASP A 261 -20.43 5.32 -2.03
C ASP A 261 -20.18 3.80 -2.04
N MET A 262 -19.47 3.33 -1.02
CA MET A 262 -19.07 1.92 -0.86
C MET A 262 -20.25 0.92 -0.89
N GLU A 263 -21.49 1.36 -0.70
CA GLU A 263 -22.68 0.51 -0.86
C GLU A 263 -22.95 0.13 -2.32
N TYR A 264 -22.60 1.01 -3.27
CA TYR A 264 -22.86 0.86 -4.70
C TYR A 264 -21.60 0.61 -5.54
N GLU A 265 -20.41 0.81 -4.98
CA GLU A 265 -19.16 0.53 -5.69
C GLU A 265 -18.85 -0.96 -5.79
N THR A 266 -18.10 -1.33 -6.82
CA THR A 266 -17.58 -2.69 -7.00
C THR A 266 -16.07 -2.72 -6.77
N LEU A 267 -15.54 -3.89 -6.39
CA LEU A 267 -14.09 -4.09 -6.27
C LEU A 267 -13.36 -3.82 -7.59
N SER A 268 -13.98 -4.17 -8.72
CA SER A 268 -13.41 -3.94 -10.05
C SER A 268 -13.31 -2.45 -10.36
N ASP A 269 -14.39 -1.69 -10.13
CA ASP A 269 -14.40 -0.25 -10.41
C ASP A 269 -13.42 0.52 -9.52
N LEU A 270 -13.30 0.13 -8.25
CA LEU A 270 -12.31 0.72 -7.33
C LEU A 270 -10.88 0.37 -7.74
N ASN A 271 -10.64 -0.88 -8.15
CA ASN A 271 -9.32 -1.29 -8.63
C ASN A 271 -8.93 -0.56 -9.92
N GLU A 272 -9.84 -0.46 -10.90
CA GLU A 272 -9.60 0.28 -12.14
C GLU A 272 -9.41 1.77 -11.92
N LEU A 273 -10.16 2.38 -10.99
CA LEU A 273 -9.95 3.78 -10.58
C LEU A 273 -8.55 3.97 -9.98
N ALA A 274 -8.14 3.06 -9.09
CA ALA A 274 -6.81 3.09 -8.52
C ALA A 274 -5.72 2.95 -9.60
N GLU A 275 -5.89 2.05 -10.57
CA GLU A 275 -4.97 1.89 -11.70
C GLU A 275 -4.89 3.15 -12.57
N ALA A 276 -6.03 3.77 -12.89
CA ALA A 276 -6.07 4.98 -13.73
C ALA A 276 -5.48 6.22 -13.06
N THR A 277 -5.41 6.22 -11.73
CA THR A 277 -4.88 7.33 -10.94
C THR A 277 -3.48 7.05 -10.39
N ASP A 278 -3.01 5.80 -10.45
CA ASP A 278 -1.66 5.43 -10.09
C ASP A 278 -0.65 6.08 -11.04
N GLY A 279 0.38 6.69 -10.46
CA GLY A 279 1.40 7.42 -11.22
C GLY A 279 0.98 8.79 -11.77
N LEU A 280 -0.25 9.28 -11.51
CA LEU A 280 -0.60 10.67 -11.84
C LEU A 280 0.35 11.66 -11.14
N SER A 281 0.70 12.73 -11.85
CA SER A 281 1.49 13.80 -11.24
C SER A 281 0.67 14.51 -10.15
N LYS A 282 1.33 15.18 -9.21
CA LYS A 282 0.63 15.98 -8.19
C LYS A 282 -0.32 17.02 -8.81
N ALA A 283 0.07 17.61 -9.95
CA ALA A 283 -0.75 18.58 -10.67
C ALA A 283 -1.97 17.93 -11.32
N ASP A 284 -1.82 16.74 -11.90
CA ASP A 284 -2.95 16.00 -12.48
C ASP A 284 -3.89 15.46 -11.41
N MET A 285 -3.37 15.06 -10.25
CA MET A 285 -4.18 14.68 -9.10
C MET A 285 -4.98 15.89 -8.55
N GLU A 286 -4.36 17.06 -8.47
CA GLU A 286 -5.06 18.31 -8.13
C GLU A 286 -6.13 18.67 -9.16
N LYS A 287 -5.82 18.48 -10.46
CA LYS A 287 -6.75 18.68 -11.57
C LYS A 287 -7.95 17.74 -11.49
N LEU A 288 -7.75 16.47 -11.15
CA LEU A 288 -8.82 15.49 -10.98
C LEU A 288 -9.84 15.96 -9.94
N GLY A 289 -9.39 16.51 -8.81
CA GLY A 289 -10.28 17.07 -7.79
C GLY A 289 -11.18 18.18 -8.34
N ALA A 290 -10.63 19.08 -9.17
CA ALA A 290 -11.40 20.14 -9.82
C ALA A 290 -12.35 19.61 -10.91
N VAL A 291 -11.91 18.62 -11.68
CA VAL A 291 -12.73 17.96 -12.73
C VAL A 291 -13.95 17.29 -12.11
N VAL A 292 -13.78 16.61 -10.98
CA VAL A 292 -14.86 15.93 -10.27
C VAL A 292 -15.93 16.91 -9.78
N MET A 293 -15.52 18.10 -9.32
CA MET A 293 -16.46 19.18 -8.94
C MET A 293 -17.27 19.72 -10.13
N LEU A 294 -16.64 19.83 -11.31
CA LEU A 294 -17.29 20.26 -12.55
C LEU A 294 -18.25 19.19 -13.09
N ALA A 295 -17.77 17.95 -13.20
CA ALA A 295 -18.46 16.85 -13.88
C ALA A 295 -19.51 16.15 -13.00
N LYS A 296 -19.32 16.15 -11.68
CA LYS A 296 -20.19 15.50 -10.68
C LYS A 296 -20.48 14.02 -11.00
N PRO A 297 -19.42 13.18 -11.10
CA PRO A 297 -19.58 11.75 -11.31
C PRO A 297 -20.31 11.10 -10.12
N LYS A 298 -20.84 9.90 -10.36
CA LYS A 298 -21.67 9.14 -9.39
C LYS A 298 -21.11 7.76 -9.06
N SER A 299 -19.97 7.39 -9.62
CA SER A 299 -19.32 6.11 -9.34
C SER A 299 -17.82 6.16 -9.61
N ALA A 300 -17.06 5.22 -9.03
CA ALA A 300 -15.65 5.03 -9.29
C ALA A 300 -15.34 4.87 -10.78
N ALA A 301 -16.17 4.13 -11.53
CA ALA A 301 -16.04 3.96 -12.98
C ALA A 301 -16.11 5.29 -13.75
N GLN A 302 -16.99 6.21 -13.34
CA GLN A 302 -17.07 7.53 -13.99
C GLN A 302 -15.87 8.41 -13.64
N ILE A 303 -15.40 8.34 -12.38
CA ILE A 303 -14.20 9.06 -11.95
C ILE A 303 -12.97 8.55 -12.70
N LYS A 304 -12.84 7.23 -12.89
CA LYS A 304 -11.79 6.62 -13.70
C LYS A 304 -11.79 7.18 -15.12
N ASN A 305 -12.93 7.21 -15.80
CA ASN A 305 -13.01 7.74 -17.16
C ASN A 305 -12.63 9.24 -17.22
N LEU A 306 -12.93 10.02 -16.18
CA LEU A 306 -12.49 11.42 -16.06
C LEU A 306 -10.98 11.53 -15.82
N ALA A 307 -10.39 10.65 -15.00
CA ALA A 307 -8.95 10.58 -14.77
C ALA A 307 -8.18 10.24 -16.05
N GLU A 308 -8.71 9.33 -16.88
CA GLU A 308 -8.14 8.98 -18.19
C GLU A 308 -8.31 10.09 -19.24
N SER A 309 -9.24 11.02 -19.01
CA SER A 309 -9.59 12.12 -19.95
C SER A 309 -9.19 13.51 -19.42
N LEU A 310 -8.21 13.59 -18.52
CA LEU A 310 -7.78 14.85 -17.91
C LEU A 310 -7.28 15.87 -18.92
N ASP A 311 -6.80 15.44 -20.09
CA ASP A 311 -6.36 16.30 -21.20
C ASP A 311 -7.50 17.12 -21.83
N LEU A 312 -8.75 16.69 -21.66
CA LEU A 312 -9.93 17.43 -22.12
C LEU A 312 -10.28 18.63 -21.23
N PHE A 313 -9.57 18.82 -20.13
CA PHE A 313 -9.81 19.89 -19.17
C PHE A 313 -8.59 20.81 -19.09
N ASP A 314 -8.80 22.09 -18.80
CA ASP A 314 -7.72 23.00 -18.40
C ASP A 314 -8.02 23.52 -17.00
N LEU A 315 -7.03 23.38 -16.10
CA LEU A 315 -7.08 23.96 -14.76
C LEU A 315 -6.15 25.18 -14.72
N ALA A 316 -6.68 26.29 -14.21
CA ALA A 316 -5.91 27.43 -13.73
C ALA A 316 -5.82 27.36 -12.21
N PRO A 317 -4.75 26.74 -11.65
CA PRO A 317 -4.66 26.48 -10.23
C PRO A 317 -4.62 27.78 -9.43
N GLY A 318 -5.40 27.85 -8.35
CA GLY A 318 -5.46 29.00 -7.44
C GLY A 318 -6.12 30.27 -8.01
N ALA A 319 -6.69 30.23 -9.21
CA ALA A 319 -7.46 31.34 -9.77
C ALA A 319 -8.91 31.29 -9.29
N HIS A 320 -9.33 32.22 -8.44
CA HIS A 320 -10.67 32.25 -7.85
C HIS A 320 -11.50 33.46 -8.29
N THR A 321 -10.93 34.34 -9.12
CA THR A 321 -11.60 35.51 -9.70
C THR A 321 -11.31 35.62 -11.19
N PRO A 322 -12.17 36.31 -11.99
CA PRO A 322 -11.90 36.53 -13.41
C PRO A 322 -10.55 37.22 -13.67
N GLN A 323 -10.16 38.15 -12.79
CA GLN A 323 -8.86 38.81 -12.85
C GLN A 323 -7.69 37.83 -12.66
N GLU A 324 -7.75 36.97 -11.65
CA GLU A 324 -6.72 35.95 -11.41
C GLU A 324 -6.65 34.94 -12.54
N TYR A 325 -7.81 34.51 -13.07
CA TYR A 325 -7.85 33.62 -14.23
C TYR A 325 -7.24 34.26 -15.47
N GLY A 326 -7.60 35.51 -15.78
CA GLY A 326 -7.01 36.26 -16.89
C GLY A 326 -5.50 36.43 -16.74
N LYS A 327 -5.03 36.68 -15.50
CA LYS A 327 -3.61 36.76 -15.18
C LYS A 327 -2.90 35.43 -15.40
N TYR A 328 -3.44 34.33 -14.90
CA TYR A 328 -2.92 32.99 -15.17
C TYR A 328 -2.83 32.70 -16.68
N MET A 329 -3.90 33.00 -17.41
CA MET A 329 -3.96 32.74 -18.84
C MET A 329 -2.91 33.50 -19.63
N ILE A 330 -2.63 34.76 -19.28
CA ILE A 330 -1.63 35.56 -20.00
C ILE A 330 -0.20 35.20 -19.54
N GLN A 331 0.02 35.03 -18.25
CA GLN A 331 1.38 34.90 -17.69
C GLN A 331 1.90 33.46 -17.63
N GLN A 332 1.01 32.48 -17.39
CA GLN A 332 1.40 31.13 -16.96
C GLN A 332 0.90 30.02 -17.88
N SER A 333 -0.15 30.25 -18.68
CA SER A 333 -0.69 29.20 -19.56
C SER A 333 0.23 28.78 -20.72
N GLY A 334 1.30 29.54 -20.98
CA GLY A 334 2.19 29.34 -22.12
C GLY A 334 1.58 29.70 -23.48
N ARG A 335 0.35 30.25 -23.52
CA ARG A 335 -0.35 30.62 -24.76
C ARG A 335 0.06 31.99 -25.33
N PHE A 336 0.65 32.86 -24.52
CA PHE A 336 1.01 34.23 -24.89
C PHE A 336 2.48 34.52 -24.57
N GLU A 337 3.10 35.40 -25.36
CA GLU A 337 4.37 36.02 -25.01
C GLU A 337 4.11 37.13 -23.99
N TYR A 338 4.28 36.82 -22.71
CA TYR A 338 4.12 37.80 -21.64
C TYR A 338 5.35 38.73 -21.55
N ASP A 339 5.11 40.04 -21.66
CA ASP A 339 6.08 41.09 -21.38
C ASP A 339 5.73 41.80 -20.06
N GLU A 340 6.61 41.67 -19.07
CA GLU A 340 6.46 42.29 -17.75
C GLU A 340 6.40 43.82 -17.83
N ASN A 341 7.03 44.45 -18.82
CA ASN A 341 6.98 45.90 -19.01
C ASN A 341 5.58 46.39 -19.44
N LEU A 342 4.74 45.47 -19.93
CA LEU A 342 3.37 45.75 -20.34
C LEU A 342 2.32 45.33 -19.30
N ASP A 343 2.73 44.83 -18.12
CA ASP A 343 1.81 44.28 -17.10
C ASP A 343 0.64 45.22 -16.76
N ALA A 344 0.94 46.51 -16.57
CA ALA A 344 -0.04 47.54 -16.26
C ALA A 344 -1.05 47.85 -17.39
N PHE A 345 -0.80 47.37 -18.61
CA PHE A 345 -1.67 47.58 -19.77
C PHE A 345 -2.59 46.39 -20.06
N TYR A 346 -2.37 45.23 -19.43
CA TYR A 346 -3.26 44.09 -19.60
C TYR A 346 -4.50 44.24 -18.74
N ASP A 347 -5.66 44.22 -19.39
CA ASP A 347 -6.95 44.13 -18.70
C ASP A 347 -7.28 42.67 -18.40
N TYR A 348 -6.67 42.15 -17.33
CA TYR A 348 -6.82 40.76 -16.90
C TYR A 348 -8.26 40.38 -16.57
N GLU A 349 -8.99 41.26 -15.89
CA GLU A 349 -10.37 41.00 -15.48
C GLU A 349 -11.31 40.89 -16.69
N LYS A 350 -11.20 41.82 -17.65
CA LYS A 350 -12.01 41.78 -18.86
C LYS A 350 -11.69 40.55 -19.69
N TYR A 351 -10.41 40.25 -19.91
CA TYR A 351 -10.00 39.07 -20.68
C TYR A 351 -10.48 37.77 -20.04
N GLY A 352 -10.28 37.62 -18.72
CA GLY A 352 -10.76 36.45 -17.97
C GLY A 352 -12.28 36.30 -18.06
N THR A 353 -13.03 37.39 -17.89
CA THR A 353 -14.50 37.39 -18.00
C THR A 353 -14.98 36.99 -19.40
N GLU A 354 -14.40 37.56 -20.47
CA GLU A 354 -14.75 37.20 -21.85
C GLU A 354 -14.46 35.73 -22.14
N ARG A 355 -13.34 35.20 -21.64
CA ARG A 355 -12.97 33.80 -21.83
C ARG A 355 -13.91 32.85 -21.10
N MET A 356 -14.23 33.16 -19.85
CA MET A 356 -15.19 32.38 -19.05
C MET A 356 -16.57 32.32 -19.69
N ASN A 357 -17.03 33.41 -20.33
CA ASN A 357 -18.31 33.43 -21.05
C ASN A 357 -18.32 32.55 -22.32
N ALA A 358 -17.15 32.18 -22.83
CA ALA A 358 -16.98 31.37 -24.03
C ALA A 358 -16.56 29.92 -23.73
N GLU A 359 -16.28 29.58 -22.47
CA GLU A 359 -15.87 28.26 -22.02
C GLU A 359 -16.95 27.65 -21.11
N ASP A 360 -17.02 26.32 -21.09
CA ASP A 360 -17.85 25.61 -20.12
C ASP A 360 -16.99 25.27 -18.89
N GLY A 361 -16.96 26.21 -17.95
CA GLY A 361 -16.08 26.14 -16.78
C GLY A 361 -16.64 26.84 -15.56
N MET A 362 -16.00 26.60 -14.41
CA MET A 362 -16.39 27.18 -13.12
C MET A 362 -15.20 27.37 -12.18
N PHE A 363 -15.39 28.22 -11.17
CA PHE A 363 -14.46 28.30 -10.04
C PHE A 363 -14.69 27.16 -9.07
N THR A 364 -13.59 26.64 -8.52
CA THR A 364 -13.53 25.64 -7.46
C THR A 364 -12.53 26.12 -6.39
N ASP A 365 -12.46 25.40 -5.28
CA ASP A 365 -11.44 25.64 -4.24
C ASP A 365 -10.01 25.39 -4.74
N ARG A 366 -9.85 24.72 -5.90
CA ARG A 366 -8.57 24.46 -6.56
C ARG A 366 -8.26 25.43 -7.72
N GLY A 367 -9.18 26.35 -8.03
CA GLY A 367 -9.02 27.34 -9.09
C GLY A 367 -10.10 27.24 -10.17
N TYR A 368 -9.85 27.79 -11.35
CA TYR A 368 -10.81 27.77 -12.47
C TYR A 368 -10.59 26.54 -13.36
N ILE A 369 -11.61 25.70 -13.48
CA ILE A 369 -11.61 24.49 -14.31
C ILE A 369 -12.53 24.70 -15.50
N ALA A 370 -12.05 24.37 -16.70
CA ALA A 370 -12.84 24.46 -17.93
C ALA A 370 -12.73 23.18 -18.75
N TYR A 371 -13.87 22.70 -19.26
CA TYR A 371 -13.93 21.61 -20.21
C TYR A 371 -13.73 22.12 -21.65
N LYS A 372 -12.87 21.44 -22.42
CA LYS A 372 -12.47 21.83 -23.78
C LYS A 372 -12.66 20.71 -24.81
N GLY A 373 -13.23 19.58 -24.39
CA GLY A 373 -13.51 18.47 -25.29
C GLY A 373 -14.71 18.73 -26.21
N TYR A 374 -14.77 17.96 -27.30
CA TYR A 374 -15.87 18.01 -28.28
C TYR A 374 -17.03 17.07 -27.97
N TYR A 375 -16.83 16.17 -27.02
CA TYR A 375 -17.83 15.21 -26.56
C TYR A 375 -18.66 15.82 -25.44
N SER A 376 -19.85 15.29 -25.16
CA SER A 376 -20.59 15.72 -23.97
C SER A 376 -19.90 15.21 -22.69
N MET A 377 -20.10 15.90 -21.57
CA MET A 377 -19.58 15.44 -20.26
C MET A 377 -20.05 14.02 -19.93
N GLU A 378 -21.30 13.69 -20.28
CA GLU A 378 -21.86 12.35 -20.13
C GLU A 378 -21.14 11.30 -20.99
N GLU A 379 -20.76 11.65 -22.22
CA GLU A 379 -19.96 10.76 -23.08
C GLU A 379 -18.55 10.52 -22.52
N VAL A 380 -17.93 11.55 -21.90
CA VAL A 380 -16.65 11.41 -21.17
C VAL A 380 -16.83 10.42 -20.02
N MET A 381 -17.79 10.68 -19.13
CA MET A 381 -18.00 9.87 -17.91
C MET A 381 -18.39 8.42 -18.21
N ASN A 382 -19.04 8.15 -19.36
CA ASN A 382 -19.41 6.81 -19.79
C ASN A 382 -18.36 6.12 -20.67
N GLY A 383 -17.17 6.70 -20.85
CA GLY A 383 -16.06 6.13 -21.64
C GLY A 383 -16.38 5.94 -23.13
N SER A 384 -17.44 6.58 -23.64
CA SER A 384 -17.98 6.31 -24.98
C SER A 384 -17.21 7.00 -26.11
N GLN A 385 -16.22 7.82 -25.78
CA GLN A 385 -15.39 8.53 -26.76
C GLN A 385 -14.47 7.60 -27.54
N SER A 386 -13.88 6.60 -26.86
CA SER A 386 -12.98 5.60 -27.45
C SER A 386 -13.67 4.74 -28.52
N SER A 387 -14.96 4.46 -28.33
CA SER A 387 -15.79 3.67 -29.26
C SER A 387 -15.97 4.34 -30.64
N ARG A 388 -15.94 5.68 -30.71
CA ARG A 388 -16.01 6.40 -32.00
C ARG A 388 -14.70 6.36 -32.78
N MET A 389 -13.55 6.29 -32.10
CA MET A 389 -12.24 6.17 -32.77
C MET A 389 -12.06 4.79 -33.41
N VAL A 390 -12.58 3.73 -32.80
CA VAL A 390 -12.50 2.35 -33.34
C VAL A 390 -13.34 2.18 -34.62
N MET A 391 -14.48 2.86 -34.73
CA MET A 391 -15.35 2.79 -35.92
C MET A 391 -14.84 3.63 -37.11
N GLY A 392 -13.86 4.51 -36.92
CA GLY A 392 -13.25 5.31 -37.98
C GLY A 392 -12.10 4.60 -38.73
N GLY A 393 -11.61 3.46 -38.21
CA GLY A 393 -10.48 2.71 -38.76
C GLY A 393 -10.83 1.64 -39.80
N LEU A 394 -12.11 1.45 -40.11
CA LEU A 394 -12.58 0.46 -41.10
C LEU A 394 -13.49 1.12 -42.13
N SER A 395 -12.89 1.84 -43.07
CA SER A 395 -13.45 2.02 -44.40
C SER A 395 -12.29 2.17 -45.38
N ARG A 396 -12.16 1.17 -46.27
CA ARG A 396 -11.23 1.15 -47.40
C ARG A 396 -11.61 2.16 -48.46
#